data_AF-A0A4R1BD24-F1
#
_entry.id   AF-A0A4R1BD24-F1
#
_cell.length_a   1.000
_cell.length_b   1.000
_cell.length_c   1.000
_cell.angle_alpha   90.00
_cell.angle_beta   90.00
_cell.angle_gamma   90.00
#
_symmetry.space_group_name_H-M   'P 1'
#
loop_
_entity.id
_entity.type
_entity.pdbx_description
1 polymer ?
#
loop_
_entity_poly.entity_id
_entity_poly.type
_entity_poly.pdbx_seq_one_letter_code
_entity_poly.pdbx_strand_id
1 'polypeptide(L)'
;MMTLSAVDARLRAVDQAIANNGLSGFQPSEFGRNVFEQWIGGHWTTDEAVALVIQHYRDNPIQDSDNAARENRMGLTDSQQLRLAEADITALRMADLDVDPA
;
A
#
# COMPACT_ATOMS: atom_id res chain seq x y z
N MET A 1 -1.76 -17.12 -15.15
CA MET A 1 -0.38 -16.65 -15.44
C MET A 1 -0.51 -15.32 -16.16
N MET A 2 0.02 -14.24 -15.58
CA MET A 2 -0.08 -12.88 -16.12
C MET A 2 0.88 -12.70 -17.30
N THR A 3 0.55 -11.83 -18.26
CA THR A 3 1.42 -11.55 -19.40
C THR A 3 2.55 -10.59 -19.00
N LEU A 4 3.71 -10.66 -19.68
CA LEU A 4 4.80 -9.71 -19.47
C LEU A 4 4.34 -8.26 -19.65
N SER A 5 3.44 -8.01 -20.61
CA SER A 5 2.86 -6.67 -20.82
C SER A 5 2.04 -6.15 -19.64
N ALA A 6 1.35 -7.04 -18.92
CA ALA A 6 0.57 -6.67 -17.74
C ALA A 6 1.47 -6.42 -16.52
N VAL A 7 2.55 -7.19 -16.38
CA VAL A 7 3.59 -6.95 -15.37
C VAL A 7 4.25 -5.59 -15.60
N ASP A 8 4.65 -5.28 -16.83
CA ASP A 8 5.27 -3.99 -17.19
C ASP A 8 4.32 -2.80 -16.98
N ALA A 9 3.01 -2.99 -17.20
CA ALA A 9 2.00 -1.97 -16.91
C ALA A 9 1.89 -1.71 -15.41
N ARG A 10 1.76 -2.77 -14.60
CA ARG A 10 1.70 -2.67 -13.13
C ARG A 10 2.94 -2.04 -12.53
N LEU A 11 4.13 -2.39 -13.04
CA LEU A 11 5.39 -1.81 -12.58
C LEU A 11 5.40 -0.28 -12.78
N ARG A 12 5.07 0.19 -13.99
CA ARG A 12 5.02 1.63 -14.29
C ARG A 12 3.97 2.35 -13.45
N ALA A 13 2.81 1.74 -13.26
CA ALA A 13 1.73 2.30 -12.44
C ALA A 13 2.15 2.46 -10.98
N VAL A 14 2.85 1.46 -10.41
CA VAL A 14 3.42 1.55 -9.05
C VAL A 14 4.47 2.65 -8.96
N ASP A 15 5.42 2.72 -9.89
CA ASP A 15 6.46 3.76 -9.88
C ASP A 15 5.84 5.17 -9.92
N GLN A 16 4.84 5.37 -10.78
CA GLN A 16 4.12 6.63 -10.87
C GLN A 16 3.34 6.94 -9.58
N ALA A 17 2.68 5.94 -8.99
CA ALA A 17 1.93 6.10 -7.75
C ALA A 17 2.84 6.48 -6.58
N ILE A 18 4.03 5.86 -6.47
CA ILE A 18 5.04 6.19 -5.47
C ILE A 18 5.55 7.62 -5.67
N ALA A 19 5.85 8.00 -6.92
CA ALA A 19 6.28 9.36 -7.23
C ALA A 19 5.21 10.40 -6.84
N ASN A 20 3.94 10.13 -7.18
CA ASN A 20 2.81 11.00 -6.84
C ASN A 20 2.61 11.13 -5.32
N ASN A 21 2.63 10.02 -4.58
CA ASN A 21 2.55 10.04 -3.11
C ASN A 21 3.73 10.81 -2.49
N GLY A 22 4.92 10.66 -3.08
CA GLY A 22 6.13 11.35 -2.66
C GLY A 22 6.01 12.88 -2.71
N LEU A 23 5.24 13.43 -3.65
CA LEU A 23 4.95 14.88 -3.73
C LEU A 23 4.18 15.39 -2.51
N SER A 24 3.38 14.53 -1.87
CA SER A 24 2.63 14.83 -0.65
C SER A 24 3.37 14.41 0.63
N GLY A 25 4.63 13.97 0.53
CA GLY A 25 5.44 13.54 1.67
C GLY A 25 5.02 12.18 2.24
N PHE A 26 4.35 11.35 1.43
CA PHE A 26 4.06 9.96 1.77
C PHE A 26 5.02 9.05 1.01
N GLN A 27 5.77 8.24 1.75
CA GLN A 27 6.68 7.25 1.17
C GLN A 27 6.24 5.87 1.66
N PRO A 28 6.08 4.89 0.75
CA PRO A 28 5.74 3.53 1.15
C PRO A 28 6.83 2.93 2.03
N SER A 29 6.40 2.06 2.94
CA SER A 29 7.28 1.25 3.78
C SER A 29 8.00 0.18 2.97
N GLU A 30 9.01 -0.45 3.57
CA GLU A 30 9.65 -1.65 3.00
C GLU A 30 8.66 -2.80 2.82
N PHE A 31 7.77 -3.00 3.81
CA PHE A 31 6.72 -4.02 3.71
C PHE A 31 5.76 -3.73 2.55
N GLY A 32 5.34 -2.48 2.38
CA GLY A 32 4.50 -2.04 1.26
C GLY A 32 5.14 -2.33 -0.09
N ARG A 33 6.43 -2.04 -0.25
CA ARG A 33 7.18 -2.37 -1.47
C ARG A 33 7.18 -3.86 -1.79
N ASN A 34 7.39 -4.71 -0.78
CA ASN A 34 7.31 -6.16 -0.95
C ASN A 34 5.91 -6.61 -1.38
N VAL A 35 4.85 -6.02 -0.82
CA VAL A 35 3.47 -6.30 -1.25
C VAL A 35 3.26 -5.86 -2.71
N PHE A 36 3.80 -4.73 -3.14
CA PHE A 36 3.70 -4.26 -4.52
C PHE A 36 4.34 -5.22 -5.50
N GLU A 37 5.51 -5.78 -5.19
CA GLU A 37 6.17 -6.78 -6.04
C GLU A 37 5.29 -8.01 -6.26
N GLN A 38 4.64 -8.49 -5.19
CA GLN A 38 3.73 -9.64 -5.27
C GLN A 38 2.47 -9.32 -6.06
N TRP A 39 1.92 -8.11 -5.92
CA TRP A 39 0.81 -7.63 -6.73
C TRP A 39 1.20 -7.45 -8.20
N ILE A 40 2.37 -6.88 -8.50
CA ILE A 40 2.92 -6.71 -9.86
C ILE A 40 3.03 -8.08 -10.55
N GLY A 41 3.50 -9.11 -9.84
CA GLY A 41 3.58 -10.49 -10.33
C GLY A 41 2.22 -11.19 -10.51
N GLY A 42 1.13 -10.57 -10.07
CA GLY A 42 -0.22 -11.13 -10.13
C GLY A 42 -0.46 -12.25 -9.12
N HIS A 43 0.33 -12.32 -8.04
CA HIS A 43 0.14 -13.28 -6.95
C HIS A 43 -1.02 -12.90 -6.02
N TRP A 44 -1.37 -11.60 -5.99
CA TRP A 44 -2.43 -11.04 -5.17
C TRP A 44 -3.32 -10.14 -6.02
N THR A 45 -4.61 -10.16 -5.71
CA THR A 45 -5.53 -9.09 -6.10
C THR A 45 -5.26 -7.83 -5.27
N THR A 46 -5.77 -6.69 -5.73
CA THR A 46 -5.63 -5.41 -5.03
C THR A 46 -6.24 -5.47 -3.62
N ASP A 47 -7.41 -6.10 -3.48
CA ASP A 47 -8.08 -6.21 -2.18
C ASP A 47 -7.32 -7.11 -1.20
N GLU A 48 -6.76 -8.23 -1.66
CA GLU A 48 -5.96 -9.10 -0.81
C GLU A 48 -4.64 -8.41 -0.40
N ALA A 49 -3.99 -7.69 -1.31
CA ALA A 49 -2.78 -6.92 -1.02
C ALA A 49 -3.06 -5.77 -0.02
N VAL A 50 -4.19 -5.06 -0.14
CA VAL A 50 -4.62 -4.07 0.87
C VAL A 50 -4.86 -4.72 2.24
N ALA A 51 -5.52 -5.88 2.27
CA ALA A 51 -5.78 -6.60 3.51
C ALA A 51 -4.47 -7.02 4.21
N LEU A 52 -3.46 -7.46 3.45
CA LEU A 52 -2.13 -7.76 3.99
C LEU A 52 -1.45 -6.56 4.63
N VAL A 53 -1.50 -5.39 3.97
CA VAL A 53 -0.93 -4.15 4.51
C VAL A 53 -1.60 -3.79 5.83
N ILE A 54 -2.93 -3.79 5.88
CA ILE A 54 -3.68 -3.50 7.11
C ILE A 54 -3.31 -4.49 8.22
N GLN A 55 -3.26 -5.79 7.90
CA GLN A 55 -2.95 -6.83 8.88
C GLN A 55 -1.52 -6.70 9.42
N HIS A 56 -0.54 -6.39 8.57
CA HIS A 56 0.84 -6.16 8.99
C HIS A 56 0.96 -5.09 10.07
N TYR A 57 0.34 -3.92 9.87
CA TYR A 57 0.40 -2.84 10.87
C TYR A 57 -0.41 -3.16 12.13
N ARG A 58 -1.47 -3.97 12.05
CA ARG A 58 -2.19 -4.45 13.25
C ARG A 58 -1.33 -5.39 14.08
N ASP A 59 -0.57 -6.27 13.44
CA ASP A 59 0.24 -7.29 14.10
C ASP A 59 1.56 -6.74 14.65
N ASN A 60 1.98 -5.54 14.20
CA ASN A 60 3.24 -4.91 14.59
C ASN A 60 3.02 -3.54 15.28
N PRO A 61 2.26 -3.47 16.39
CA PRO A 61 2.05 -2.22 17.10
C PRO A 61 3.36 -1.69 17.68
N ILE A 62 3.61 -0.39 17.54
CA ILE A 62 4.72 0.31 18.18
C ILE A 62 4.26 0.65 19.59
N GLN A 63 5.01 0.14 20.57
CA GLN A 63 4.77 0.43 21.97
C GLN A 63 5.08 1.92 22.25
N ASP A 64 4.25 2.57 23.07
CA ASP A 64 4.33 4.00 23.44
C ASP A 64 3.99 5.03 22.36
N SER A 65 3.28 4.62 21.31
CA SER A 65 2.74 5.55 20.32
C SER A 65 1.63 6.45 20.84
N ASP A 66 1.53 7.64 20.24
CA ASP A 66 0.38 8.52 20.38
C ASP A 66 -0.89 7.79 19.94
N ASN A 67 -1.72 7.40 20.91
CA ASN A 67 -3.05 6.83 20.66
C ASN A 67 -4.04 7.84 20.04
N ALA A 68 -3.57 8.75 19.18
CA ALA A 68 -4.36 9.77 18.51
C ALA A 68 -5.11 9.21 17.29
N ALA A 69 -4.75 8.03 16.79
CA ALA A 69 -5.39 7.39 15.63
C ALA A 69 -6.69 6.61 15.94
N ARG A 70 -7.27 6.78 17.13
CA ARG A 70 -8.35 5.91 17.69
C ARG A 70 -9.62 5.72 16.83
N GLU A 71 -9.85 6.52 15.79
CA GLU A 71 -11.09 6.49 15.00
C GLU A 71 -10.94 5.97 13.56
N ASN A 72 -9.78 5.48 13.14
CA ASN A 72 -9.63 4.99 11.76
C ASN A 72 -10.28 3.61 11.54
N ARG A 73 -10.74 3.39 10.31
CA ARG A 73 -11.38 2.12 9.88
C ARG A 73 -10.41 0.94 9.82
N MET A 74 -9.11 1.20 9.84
CA MET A 74 -8.07 0.17 9.83
C MET A 74 -7.81 -0.39 11.23
N GLY A 75 -8.37 0.21 12.30
CA GLY A 75 -8.16 -0.26 13.67
C GLY A 75 -6.72 -0.09 14.16
N LEU A 76 -5.96 0.81 13.55
CA LEU A 76 -4.60 1.15 13.96
C LEU A 76 -4.65 2.19 15.08
N THR A 77 -3.92 2.01 16.17
CA THR A 77 -3.95 2.99 17.28
C THR A 77 -2.82 3.99 17.19
N ASP A 78 -1.85 3.75 16.32
CA ASP A 78 -0.63 4.53 16.15
C ASP A 78 -0.71 5.43 14.91
N SER A 79 -0.45 6.74 15.09
CA SER A 79 -0.53 7.73 14.00
C SER A 79 0.56 7.56 12.94
N GLN A 80 1.77 7.16 13.33
CA GLN A 80 2.87 6.92 12.39
C GLN A 80 2.60 5.67 11.54
N GLN A 81 2.12 4.59 12.13
CA GLN A 81 1.71 3.39 11.42
C GLN A 81 0.48 3.62 10.57
N LEU A 82 -0.49 4.39 11.05
CA LEU A 82 -1.62 4.80 10.21
C LEU A 82 -1.11 5.54 8.97
N ARG A 83 -0.17 6.49 9.14
CA ARG A 83 0.42 7.23 8.02
C ARG A 83 1.16 6.32 7.04
N LEU A 84 1.89 5.32 7.55
CA LEU A 84 2.60 4.35 6.70
C LEU A 84 1.62 3.41 5.97
N ALA A 85 0.60 2.91 6.67
CA ALA A 85 -0.47 2.12 6.07
C ALA A 85 -1.21 2.90 4.98
N GLU A 86 -1.51 4.18 5.22
CA GLU A 86 -2.12 5.07 4.23
C GLU A 86 -1.21 5.27 3.01
N ALA A 87 0.10 5.46 3.21
CA ALA A 87 1.06 5.58 2.11
C ALA A 87 1.09 4.32 1.24
N ASP A 88 1.15 3.16 1.88
CA ASP A 88 1.19 1.85 1.23
C ASP A 88 -0.11 1.56 0.45
N ILE A 89 -1.26 1.75 1.09
CA ILE A 89 -2.59 1.50 0.49
C ILE A 89 -2.87 2.49 -0.64
N THR A 90 -2.54 3.77 -0.47
CA THR A 90 -2.79 4.80 -1.48
C THR A 90 -1.96 4.53 -2.73
N ALA A 91 -0.69 4.16 -2.58
CA ALA A 91 0.16 3.82 -3.72
C ALA A 91 -0.42 2.62 -4.51
N LEU A 92 -0.83 1.57 -3.80
CA LEU A 92 -1.42 0.39 -4.42
C LEU A 92 -2.74 0.70 -5.15
N ARG A 93 -3.64 1.49 -4.53
CA ARG A 93 -4.92 1.85 -5.15
C ARG A 93 -4.76 2.79 -6.34
N MET A 94 -3.83 3.74 -6.29
CA MET A 94 -3.54 4.58 -7.45
C MET A 94 -2.96 3.77 -8.61
N ALA A 95 -2.07 2.82 -8.32
CA ALA A 95 -1.51 1.94 -9.35
C ALA A 95 -2.59 1.04 -9.97
N ASP A 96 -3.51 0.51 -9.16
CA ASP A 96 -4.65 -0.27 -9.64
C ASP A 96 -5.56 0.52 -10.58
N LEU A 97 -5.89 1.76 -10.22
CA LEU A 97 -6.72 2.66 -11.04
C LEU A 97 -6.06 3.03 -12.39
N ASP A 98 -4.73 3.11 -12.45
CA ASP A 98 -4.01 3.39 -13.70
C ASP A 98 -3.99 2.16 -14.63
N VAL A 99 -3.96 0.96 -14.06
CA VAL A 99 -3.94 -0.31 -14.80
C VAL A 99 -5.34 -0.73 -15.26
N ASP A 100 -6.35 -0.52 -14.41
CA ASP A 100 -7.75 -0.85 -14.67
C ASP A 100 -8.67 0.33 -14.28
N PRO A 101 -8.73 1.38 -15.12
CA PRO A 101 -9.64 2.49 -14.91
C PRO A 101 -11.07 2.02 -15.19
N ALA A 102 -11.85 1.83 -14.12
CA ALA A 102 -13.26 1.45 -14.17
C ALA A 102 -14.12 2.34 -15.10
#